data_AF-A0AB38LWU6-F1
#
_entry.id   AF-A0AB38LWU6-F1
#
_cell.length_a   1.000
_cell.length_b   1.000
_cell.length_c   1.000
_cell.angle_alpha   90.00
_cell.angle_beta   90.00
_cell.angle_gamma   90.00
#
_symmetry.space_group_name_H-M   'P 1'
#
loop_
_entity.id
_entity.type
_entity.pdbx_description
1 polymer ?
#
loop_
_entity_poly.entity_id
_entity_poly.type
_entity_poly.pdbx_seq_one_letter_code
_entity_poly.pdbx_strand_id
1 'polypeptide(L)'
;MPRPVAGLEARKDDIRHWIVNDGLKVLQVMAKLKHEHNVVCQKRTLERNLKTWGISKRSHLDKAALQQELTRLFRGPHQTDGDICKLLNEAGHVVNVRTVMETRKKLGLHKRIRPETNEEDLQNAIRQLLDEEYQDEAVVKMQRSELYTYLRHKYPEHDIIGRDRVYNIAREINPHLKRRYPKGHPLYQNRPYKLSGKRLAAKLAADAAAAQPLDKSIPDEPHELPPINEPDASPPPIYQDALNDQSSIARSQPYNSIYTSPIHVPLPTTPHVLDPIFRVESLEKENGMLHDRLQQQDAEIQHMRQAYHDLMARLKYANPDNHYPT
;
A
#
# COMPACT_ATOMS: atom_id res chain seq x y z
N MET A 1 6.99 38.10 -23.51
CA MET A 1 8.30 37.89 -22.85
C MET A 1 8.58 39.08 -21.95
N PRO A 2 8.86 38.91 -20.64
CA PRO A 2 9.27 40.03 -19.78
C PRO A 2 10.59 40.61 -20.31
N ARG A 3 10.72 41.95 -20.31
CA ARG A 3 11.97 42.60 -20.75
C ARG A 3 13.09 42.21 -19.78
N PRO A 4 14.23 41.69 -20.27
CA PRO A 4 15.37 41.43 -19.41
C PRO A 4 15.82 42.75 -18.78
N VAL A 5 16.03 42.75 -17.47
CA VAL A 5 16.68 43.87 -16.79
C VAL A 5 18.11 43.92 -17.34
N ALA A 6 18.48 45.06 -17.94
CA ALA A 6 19.79 45.23 -18.54
C ALA A 6 20.89 44.86 -17.53
N GLY A 7 21.83 44.00 -17.96
CA GLY A 7 22.99 43.58 -17.17
C GLY A 7 22.77 42.36 -16.25
N LEU A 8 21.53 41.93 -15.99
CA LEU A 8 21.29 40.81 -15.07
C LEU A 8 21.68 39.45 -15.69
N GLU A 9 21.41 39.23 -16.98
CA GLU A 9 21.75 37.99 -17.69
C GLU A 9 23.26 37.79 -17.81
N ALA A 10 24.00 38.88 -18.03
CA ALA A 10 25.46 38.87 -18.15
C ALA A 10 26.19 38.48 -16.86
N ARG A 11 25.50 38.55 -15.71
CA ARG A 11 26.03 38.26 -14.37
C ARG A 11 25.48 36.97 -13.77
N LYS A 12 24.89 36.11 -14.61
CA LYS A 12 24.30 34.83 -14.18
C LYS A 12 25.31 33.97 -13.41
N ASP A 13 26.55 33.89 -13.87
CA ASP A 13 27.58 33.04 -13.25
C ASP A 13 28.06 33.60 -11.90
N ASP A 14 28.21 34.92 -11.78
CA ASP A 14 28.53 35.58 -10.52
C ASP A 14 27.41 35.35 -9.48
N ILE A 15 26.15 35.55 -9.89
CA ILE A 15 24.97 35.27 -9.05
C ILE A 15 24.92 33.80 -8.63
N ARG A 16 25.28 32.88 -9.54
CA ARG A 16 25.36 31.45 -9.23
C ARG A 16 26.43 31.18 -8.17
N HIS A 17 27.61 31.75 -8.33
CA HIS A 17 28.71 31.61 -7.37
C HIS A 17 28.30 32.12 -5.99
N TRP A 18 27.70 33.29 -5.90
CA TRP A 18 27.25 33.89 -4.64
C TRP A 18 26.15 33.09 -3.93
N ILE A 19 25.24 32.47 -4.69
CA ILE A 19 24.15 31.69 -4.09
C ILE A 19 24.61 30.29 -3.70
N VAL A 20 25.41 29.63 -4.53
CA VAL A 20 25.79 28.22 -4.36
C VAL A 20 27.02 28.09 -3.45
N ASN A 21 28.05 28.91 -3.64
CA ASN A 21 29.31 28.80 -2.90
C ASN A 21 29.31 29.68 -1.66
N ASP A 22 28.94 30.96 -1.80
CA ASP A 22 28.96 31.90 -0.66
C ASP A 22 27.70 31.77 0.23
N GLY A 23 26.69 31.02 -0.21
CA GLY A 23 25.45 30.79 0.55
C GLY A 23 24.61 32.05 0.78
N LEU A 24 24.79 33.12 -0.01
CA LEU A 24 24.11 34.41 0.18
C LEU A 24 22.58 34.28 0.04
N LYS A 25 21.84 35.10 0.77
CA LYS A 25 20.38 35.23 0.62
C LYS A 25 20.06 36.16 -0.56
N VAL A 26 18.88 36.00 -1.15
CA VAL A 26 18.42 36.81 -2.30
C VAL A 26 18.56 38.32 -2.04
N LEU A 27 18.24 38.79 -0.83
CA LEU A 27 18.39 40.21 -0.45
C LEU A 27 19.86 40.66 -0.41
N GLN A 28 20.76 39.80 0.03
CA GLN A 28 22.20 40.10 0.06
C GLN A 28 22.77 40.12 -1.36
N VAL A 29 22.34 39.20 -2.21
CA VAL A 29 22.69 39.19 -3.64
C VAL A 29 22.21 40.49 -4.32
N MET A 30 21.00 40.96 -4.02
CA MET A 30 20.51 42.25 -4.54
C MET A 30 21.36 43.44 -4.07
N ALA A 31 21.76 43.46 -2.80
CA ALA A 31 22.62 44.51 -2.26
C ALA A 31 24.00 44.48 -2.95
N LYS A 32 24.56 43.28 -3.15
CA LYS A 32 25.84 43.07 -3.83
C LYS A 32 25.79 43.47 -5.32
N LEU A 33 24.74 43.06 -6.03
CA LEU A 33 24.47 43.49 -7.42
C LEU A 33 24.38 45.01 -7.56
N LYS A 34 23.72 45.66 -6.59
CA LYS A 34 23.60 47.12 -6.57
C LYS A 34 24.96 47.79 -6.30
N HIS A 35 25.76 47.24 -5.38
CA HIS A 35 27.02 47.86 -4.96
C HIS A 35 28.17 47.65 -5.96
N GLU A 36 28.35 46.42 -6.46
CA GLU A 36 29.49 46.05 -7.30
C GLU A 36 29.25 46.28 -8.79
N HIS A 37 27.99 46.22 -9.24
CA HIS A 37 27.65 46.24 -10.66
C HIS A 37 26.61 47.30 -11.04
N ASN A 38 26.14 48.12 -10.08
CA ASN A 38 25.08 49.12 -10.27
C ASN A 38 23.79 48.54 -10.91
N VAL A 39 23.53 47.24 -10.72
CA VAL A 39 22.32 46.58 -11.24
C VAL A 39 21.23 46.64 -10.18
N VAL A 40 20.18 47.43 -10.46
CA VAL A 40 18.99 47.50 -9.61
C VAL A 40 17.94 46.53 -10.14
N CYS A 41 17.62 45.52 -9.34
CA CYS A 41 16.52 44.60 -9.62
C CYS A 41 15.56 44.52 -8.43
N GLN A 42 14.31 44.14 -8.68
CA GLN A 42 13.36 43.81 -7.62
C GLN A 42 13.52 42.34 -7.22
N LYS A 43 13.22 42.02 -5.95
CA LYS A 43 13.30 40.66 -5.40
C LYS A 43 12.58 39.64 -6.27
N ARG A 44 11.35 39.94 -6.70
CA ARG A 44 10.53 39.07 -7.54
C ARG A 44 11.15 38.81 -8.92
N THR A 45 11.83 39.79 -9.49
CA THR A 45 12.52 39.66 -10.77
C THR A 45 13.73 38.73 -10.65
N LEU A 46 14.52 38.90 -9.58
CA LEU A 46 15.65 38.02 -9.30
C LEU A 46 15.18 36.58 -9.05
N GLU A 47 14.17 36.38 -8.20
CA GLU A 47 13.59 35.04 -7.95
C GLU A 47 13.07 34.36 -9.22
N ARG A 48 12.43 35.12 -10.11
CA ARG A 48 11.95 34.60 -11.40
C ARG A 48 13.12 34.16 -12.29
N ASN A 49 14.15 34.98 -12.41
CA ASN A 49 15.32 34.64 -13.21
C ASN A 49 16.12 33.48 -12.61
N LEU A 50 16.28 33.42 -11.29
CA LEU A 50 16.86 32.26 -10.61
C LEU A 50 16.10 30.97 -10.94
N LYS A 51 14.76 31.02 -10.97
CA LYS A 51 13.92 29.89 -11.39
C LYS A 51 14.13 29.54 -12.87
N THR A 52 14.17 30.51 -13.77
CA THR A 52 14.43 30.30 -15.20
C THR A 52 15.82 29.70 -15.44
N TRP A 53 16.81 30.11 -14.67
CA TRP A 53 18.19 29.62 -14.76
C TRP A 53 18.41 28.29 -14.03
N GLY A 54 17.41 27.76 -13.33
CA GLY A 54 17.53 26.54 -12.53
C GLY A 54 18.41 26.70 -11.28
N ILE A 55 18.70 27.93 -10.85
CA ILE A 55 19.51 28.22 -9.66
C ILE A 55 18.56 28.22 -8.45
N SER A 56 18.64 27.17 -7.64
CA SER A 56 17.85 27.04 -6.41
C SER A 56 18.79 26.95 -5.23
N LYS A 57 18.47 27.68 -4.15
CA LYS A 57 19.20 27.58 -2.87
C LYS A 57 18.98 26.24 -2.17
N ARG A 58 17.96 25.47 -2.55
CA ARG A 58 17.84 24.10 -2.06
C ARG A 58 19.07 23.36 -2.55
N SER A 59 20.00 23.07 -1.64
CA SER A 59 21.07 22.12 -1.91
C SER A 59 20.39 20.92 -2.53
N HIS A 60 20.82 20.58 -3.74
CA HIS A 60 20.34 19.37 -4.36
C HIS A 60 20.95 18.27 -3.49
N LEU A 61 20.24 17.85 -2.44
CA LEU A 61 20.62 16.73 -1.62
C LEU A 61 20.93 15.62 -2.59
N ASP A 62 22.16 15.11 -2.55
CA ASP A 62 22.50 13.94 -3.31
C ASP A 62 21.60 12.81 -2.79
N LYS A 63 20.57 12.52 -3.56
CA LYS A 63 19.53 11.56 -3.17
C LYS A 63 20.15 10.17 -3.04
N ALA A 64 21.17 9.85 -3.84
CA ALA A 64 21.85 8.57 -3.78
C ALA A 64 22.65 8.45 -2.48
N ALA A 65 23.48 9.45 -2.17
CA ALA A 65 24.23 9.49 -0.92
C ALA A 65 23.31 9.45 0.31
N LEU A 66 22.23 10.23 0.31
CA LEU A 66 21.23 10.23 1.38
C LEU A 66 20.56 8.85 1.55
N GLN A 67 20.20 8.20 0.45
CA GLN A 67 19.57 6.88 0.49
C GLN A 67 20.53 5.80 1.00
N GLN A 68 21.80 5.87 0.61
CA GLN A 68 22.84 4.94 1.06
C GLN A 68 23.09 5.08 2.57
N GLU A 69 23.29 6.32 3.05
CA GLU A 69 23.44 6.59 4.48
C GLU A 69 22.22 6.20 5.29
N LEU A 70 21.01 6.53 4.80
CA LEU A 70 19.76 6.13 5.46
C LEU A 70 19.64 4.61 5.54
N THR A 71 20.02 3.88 4.48
CA THR A 71 20.00 2.42 4.46
C THR A 71 21.00 1.84 5.46
N ARG A 72 22.21 2.41 5.53
CA ARG A 72 23.25 2.02 6.49
C ARG A 72 22.78 2.22 7.93
N LEU A 73 22.28 3.42 8.26
CA LEU A 73 21.78 3.76 9.59
C LEU A 73 20.57 2.92 9.99
N PHE A 74 19.68 2.62 9.03
CA PHE A 74 18.49 1.81 9.31
C PHE A 74 18.81 0.32 9.50
N ARG A 75 19.88 -0.19 8.87
CA ARG A 75 20.35 -1.58 9.08
C ARG A 75 21.18 -1.74 10.36
N GLY A 76 21.67 -0.65 10.93
CA GLY A 76 22.38 -0.63 12.21
C GLY A 76 21.45 -0.69 13.41
N PRO A 77 21.90 -0.23 14.60
CA PRO A 77 21.09 -0.26 15.82
C PRO A 77 19.75 0.46 15.61
N HIS A 78 18.69 -0.03 16.24
CA HIS A 78 17.31 0.34 15.91
C HIS A 78 16.95 1.80 16.25
N GLN A 79 17.40 2.76 15.45
CA GLN A 79 17.18 4.19 15.66
C GLN A 79 15.76 4.62 15.26
N THR A 80 15.21 5.65 15.93
CA THR A 80 13.96 6.26 15.46
C THR A 80 14.21 7.04 14.16
N ASP A 81 13.15 7.31 13.37
CA ASP A 81 13.27 8.19 12.20
C ASP A 81 13.74 9.61 12.63
N GLY A 82 13.50 10.00 13.88
CA GLY A 82 13.99 11.24 14.48
C GLY A 82 15.49 11.20 14.80
N ASP A 83 15.99 10.10 15.34
CA ASP A 83 17.42 9.94 15.64
C ASP A 83 18.24 9.84 14.36
N ILE A 84 17.75 9.07 13.36
CA ILE A 84 18.34 9.02 12.02
C ILE A 84 18.40 10.42 11.41
N CYS A 85 17.34 11.22 11.59
CA CYS A 85 17.32 12.60 11.11
C CYS A 85 18.40 13.46 11.79
N LYS A 86 18.63 13.30 13.10
CA LYS A 86 19.70 14.02 13.81
C LYS A 86 21.08 13.63 13.29
N LEU A 87 21.35 12.33 13.16
CA LEU A 87 22.63 11.83 12.65
C LEU A 87 22.89 12.25 11.19
N LEU A 88 21.86 12.26 10.34
CA LEU A 88 21.99 12.75 8.97
C LEU A 88 22.30 14.26 8.94
N ASN A 89 21.68 15.05 9.83
CA ASN A 89 22.00 16.47 9.95
C ASN A 89 23.42 16.71 10.49
N GLU A 90 23.89 15.89 11.43
CA GLU A 90 25.28 15.90 11.94
C GLU A 90 26.29 15.53 10.85
N ALA A 91 25.93 14.61 9.94
CA ALA A 91 26.72 14.27 8.75
C ALA A 91 26.69 15.37 7.65
N GLY A 92 25.98 16.48 7.88
CA GLY A 92 25.90 17.61 6.94
C GLY A 92 24.74 17.55 5.95
N HIS A 93 23.86 16.55 6.03
CA HIS A 93 22.65 16.49 5.20
C HIS A 93 21.53 17.29 5.86
N VAL A 94 21.06 18.36 5.21
CA VAL A 94 19.92 19.15 5.71
C VAL A 94 18.60 18.44 5.39
N VAL A 95 18.14 17.56 6.28
CA VAL A 95 16.91 16.76 6.12
C VAL A 95 15.97 16.87 7.30
N ASN A 96 14.68 16.75 7.01
CA ASN A 96 13.60 16.73 8.00
C ASN A 96 13.19 15.28 8.33
N VAL A 97 12.60 15.08 9.51
CA VAL A 97 12.09 13.75 9.93
C VAL A 97 11.07 13.20 8.92
N ARG A 98 10.22 14.06 8.37
CA ARG A 98 9.24 13.67 7.33
C ARG A 98 9.93 13.17 6.07
N THR A 99 11.00 13.83 5.62
CA THR A 99 11.75 13.40 4.43
C THR A 99 12.47 12.08 4.65
N VAL A 100 13.02 11.86 5.86
CA VAL A 100 13.59 10.55 6.26
C VAL A 100 12.52 9.47 6.20
N MET A 101 11.35 9.70 6.81
CA MET A 101 10.24 8.74 6.80
C MET A 101 9.75 8.41 5.39
N GLU A 102 9.56 9.42 4.52
CA GLU A 102 9.12 9.21 3.14
C GLU A 102 10.18 8.46 2.30
N THR A 103 11.45 8.82 2.46
CA THR A 103 12.57 8.16 1.76
C THR A 103 12.70 6.71 2.20
N ARG A 104 12.63 6.47 3.50
CA ARG A 104 12.62 5.13 4.10
C ARG A 104 11.50 4.25 3.53
N LYS A 105 10.26 4.79 3.44
CA LYS A 105 9.13 4.07 2.85
C LYS A 105 9.34 3.76 1.36
N LYS A 106 9.92 4.69 0.59
CA LYS A 106 10.24 4.47 -0.83
C LYS A 106 11.27 3.37 -1.03
N LEU A 107 12.21 3.22 -0.10
CA LEU A 107 13.21 2.14 -0.11
C LEU A 107 12.67 0.80 0.42
N GLY A 108 11.39 0.72 0.81
CA GLY A 108 10.82 -0.51 1.38
C GLY A 108 11.33 -0.85 2.79
N LEU A 109 12.03 0.08 3.45
CA LEU A 109 12.63 -0.12 4.77
C LEU A 109 11.56 0.01 5.86
N HIS A 110 10.78 -1.04 6.07
CA HIS A 110 9.72 -1.06 7.08
C HIS A 110 10.24 -1.59 8.43
N LYS A 111 9.79 -0.97 9.53
CA LYS A 111 9.97 -1.48 10.90
C LYS A 111 8.95 -2.59 11.15
N ARG A 112 9.09 -3.70 10.42
CA ARG A 112 8.28 -4.91 10.55
C ARG A 112 9.24 -6.06 10.82
N ILE A 113 8.73 -7.05 11.55
CA ILE A 113 9.43 -8.32 11.72
C ILE A 113 9.66 -8.88 10.32
N ARG A 114 10.92 -9.17 10.00
CA ARG A 114 11.23 -9.80 8.72
C ARG A 114 10.69 -11.22 8.76
N PRO A 115 10.17 -11.76 7.65
CA PRO A 115 9.69 -13.14 7.62
C PRO A 115 10.79 -14.16 7.99
N GLU A 116 12.05 -13.77 7.83
CA GLU A 116 13.23 -14.56 8.19
C GLU A 116 13.55 -14.55 9.70
N THR A 117 12.99 -13.59 10.46
CA THR A 117 13.21 -13.50 11.90
C THR A 117 12.26 -14.45 12.60
N ASN A 118 12.80 -15.39 13.39
CA ASN A 118 11.98 -16.27 14.21
C ASN A 118 11.21 -15.45 15.24
N GLU A 119 9.89 -15.45 15.11
CA GLU A 119 9.00 -14.68 15.96
C GLU A 119 9.06 -15.14 17.43
N GLU A 120 9.25 -16.44 17.65
CA GLU A 120 9.33 -17.02 18.99
C GLU A 120 10.57 -16.56 19.74
N ASP A 121 11.73 -16.55 19.07
CA ASP A 121 13.00 -16.10 19.66
C ASP A 121 12.91 -14.63 20.07
N LEU A 122 12.25 -13.80 19.25
CA LEU A 122 12.02 -12.39 19.58
C LEU A 122 11.12 -12.22 20.81
N GLN A 123 10.05 -13.00 20.90
CA GLN A 123 9.14 -12.95 22.05
C GLN A 123 9.85 -13.42 23.33
N ASN A 124 10.67 -14.47 23.23
CA ASN A 124 11.46 -14.98 24.35
C ASN A 124 12.50 -13.97 24.81
N ALA A 125 13.21 -13.30 23.90
CA ALA A 125 14.14 -12.23 24.25
C ALA A 125 13.45 -11.06 24.96
N ILE A 126 12.29 -10.62 24.46
CA ILE A 126 11.49 -9.58 25.12
C ILE A 126 11.03 -10.04 26.51
N ARG A 127 10.65 -11.32 26.66
CA ARG A 127 10.24 -11.90 27.93
C ARG A 127 11.35 -11.87 28.96
N GLN A 128 12.54 -12.35 28.59
CA GLN A 128 13.73 -12.35 29.43
C GLN A 128 14.09 -10.94 29.91
N LEU A 129 14.11 -9.96 28.99
CA LEU A 129 14.35 -8.56 29.35
C LEU A 129 13.31 -8.02 30.32
N LEU A 130 12.03 -8.35 30.14
CA LEU A 130 10.98 -7.90 31.05
C LEU A 130 11.09 -8.55 32.43
N ASP A 131 11.48 -9.83 32.51
CA ASP A 131 11.68 -10.53 33.78
C ASP A 131 12.86 -9.95 34.58
N GLU A 132 13.92 -9.52 33.89
CA GLU A 132 15.05 -8.78 34.49
C GLU A 132 14.64 -7.37 34.95
N GLU A 133 13.93 -6.63 34.11
CA GLU A 133 13.57 -5.24 34.38
C GLU A 133 12.45 -5.07 35.40
N TYR A 134 11.56 -6.05 35.54
CA TYR A 134 10.50 -6.02 36.54
C TYR A 134 10.96 -6.24 37.99
N GLN A 135 12.25 -6.49 38.20
CA GLN A 135 12.84 -6.38 39.54
C GLN A 135 12.81 -4.93 40.05
N ASP A 136 12.75 -3.93 39.15
CA ASP A 136 12.59 -2.52 39.50
C ASP A 136 11.10 -2.11 39.56
N GLU A 137 10.65 -1.66 40.73
CA GLU A 137 9.29 -1.16 40.93
C GLU A 137 8.94 0.02 40.03
N ALA A 138 9.92 0.82 39.61
CA ALA A 138 9.69 1.95 38.72
C ALA A 138 9.20 1.46 37.34
N VAL A 139 9.78 0.38 36.83
CA VAL A 139 9.43 -0.22 35.53
C VAL A 139 8.03 -0.84 35.58
N VAL A 140 7.67 -1.51 36.69
CA VAL A 140 6.34 -2.10 36.90
C VAL A 140 5.22 -1.05 36.82
N LYS A 141 5.50 0.18 37.28
CA LYS A 141 4.54 1.30 37.27
C LYS A 141 4.49 2.03 35.93
N MET A 142 5.41 1.76 35.00
CA MET A 142 5.45 2.45 33.70
C MET A 142 4.24 2.14 32.84
N GLN A 143 3.79 3.15 32.11
CA GLN A 143 2.72 2.97 31.14
C GLN A 143 3.21 2.29 29.87
N ARG A 144 2.28 1.73 29.10
CA ARG A 144 2.56 1.06 27.82
C ARG A 144 3.53 1.79 26.88
N SER A 145 3.37 3.10 26.71
CA SER A 145 4.26 3.90 25.85
C SER A 145 5.63 4.12 26.47
N GLU A 146 5.67 4.33 27.79
CA GLU A 146 6.88 4.57 28.56
C GLU A 146 7.73 3.30 28.61
N LEU A 147 7.15 2.14 28.96
CA LEU A 147 7.84 0.85 28.98
C LEU A 147 8.50 0.52 27.63
N TYR A 148 7.78 0.69 26.53
CA TYR A 148 8.34 0.47 25.19
C TYR A 148 9.49 1.45 24.87
N THR A 149 9.36 2.72 25.28
CA THR A 149 10.38 3.73 25.01
C THR A 149 11.62 3.49 25.87
N TYR A 150 11.41 3.10 27.13
CA TYR A 150 12.45 2.73 28.09
C TYR A 150 13.27 1.54 27.60
N LEU A 151 12.60 0.42 27.29
CA LEU A 151 13.30 -0.79 26.81
C LEU A 151 14.07 -0.52 25.52
N ARG A 152 13.50 0.26 24.61
CA ARG A 152 14.17 0.62 23.35
C ARG A 152 15.36 1.55 23.54
N HIS A 153 15.37 2.36 24.59
CA HIS A 153 16.50 3.21 24.92
C HIS A 153 17.59 2.43 25.66
N LYS A 154 17.22 1.57 26.61
CA LYS A 154 18.15 0.80 27.43
C LYS A 154 18.80 -0.34 26.64
N TYR A 155 18.06 -0.98 25.75
CA TYR A 155 18.49 -2.13 24.95
C TYR A 155 18.36 -1.86 23.45
N PRO A 156 19.20 -0.98 22.87
CA PRO A 156 19.13 -0.65 21.45
C PRO A 156 19.54 -1.81 20.53
N GLU A 157 20.31 -2.77 21.05
CA GLU A 157 20.80 -3.96 20.34
C GLU A 157 19.73 -5.05 20.21
N HIS A 158 18.71 -5.02 21.07
CA HIS A 158 17.61 -5.99 21.01
C HIS A 158 16.57 -5.47 20.01
N ASP A 159 16.13 -6.33 19.08
CA ASP A 159 15.15 -5.99 18.03
C ASP A 159 13.72 -5.88 18.57
N ILE A 160 13.50 -4.95 19.52
CA ILE A 160 12.22 -4.78 20.20
C ILE A 160 11.22 -4.16 19.23
N ILE A 161 10.53 -5.01 18.46
CA ILE A 161 9.53 -4.60 17.48
C ILE A 161 8.13 -4.62 18.08
N GLY A 162 7.48 -3.46 18.01
CA GLY A 162 6.04 -3.34 18.20
C GLY A 162 5.64 -3.12 19.65
N ARG A 163 5.14 -1.91 19.93
CA ARG A 163 4.64 -1.49 21.24
C ARG A 163 3.51 -2.37 21.79
N ASP A 164 2.64 -2.91 20.94
CA ASP A 164 1.57 -3.84 21.38
C ASP A 164 2.14 -5.17 21.86
N ARG A 165 3.20 -5.67 21.21
CA ARG A 165 3.79 -6.97 21.51
C ARG A 165 4.47 -6.99 22.86
N VAL A 166 5.35 -6.01 23.10
CA VAL A 166 5.99 -5.80 24.41
C VAL A 166 4.96 -5.76 25.53
N TYR A 167 3.86 -5.01 25.32
CA TYR A 167 2.82 -4.89 26.34
C TYR A 167 2.00 -6.17 26.54
N ASN A 168 1.78 -6.96 25.50
CA ASN A 168 1.09 -8.24 25.63
C ASN A 168 1.93 -9.23 26.43
N ILE A 169 3.23 -9.35 26.13
CA ILE A 169 4.17 -10.21 26.87
C ILE A 169 4.29 -9.74 28.33
N ALA A 170 4.45 -8.43 28.53
CA ALA A 170 4.43 -7.80 29.86
C ALA A 170 3.19 -8.18 30.67
N ARG A 171 2.02 -8.26 30.03
CA ARG A 171 0.76 -8.63 30.70
C ARG A 171 0.66 -10.13 31.00
N GLU A 172 1.27 -10.98 30.18
CA GLU A 172 1.35 -12.41 30.44
C GLU A 172 2.22 -12.68 31.68
N ILE A 173 3.30 -11.91 31.87
CA ILE A 173 4.15 -11.96 33.05
C ILE A 173 3.43 -11.37 34.27
N ASN A 174 2.80 -10.20 34.13
CA ASN A 174 2.06 -9.53 35.21
C ASN A 174 0.60 -9.23 34.83
N PRO A 175 -0.34 -10.12 35.18
CA PRO A 175 -1.76 -9.98 34.86
C PRO A 175 -2.44 -8.75 35.47
N HIS A 176 -1.83 -8.13 36.50
CA HIS A 176 -2.39 -6.95 37.17
C HIS A 176 -2.25 -5.65 36.36
N LEU A 177 -1.49 -5.66 35.27
CA LEU A 177 -1.35 -4.51 34.35
C LEU A 177 -2.69 -4.20 33.65
N LYS A 178 -3.41 -3.20 34.17
CA LYS A 178 -4.73 -2.77 33.68
C LYS A 178 -4.67 -2.38 32.20
N ARG A 179 -5.53 -2.99 31.36
CA ARG A 179 -5.78 -2.48 29.99
C ARG A 179 -6.28 -1.04 30.09
N ARG A 180 -5.68 -0.12 29.33
CA ARG A 180 -6.19 1.27 29.23
C ARG A 180 -7.66 1.34 28.78
N TYR A 181 -8.23 0.28 28.22
CA TYR A 181 -9.67 0.08 28.16
C TYR A 181 -10.05 -1.41 28.28
N PRO A 182 -10.97 -1.79 29.19
CA PRO A 182 -11.53 -3.15 29.21
C PRO A 182 -12.19 -3.49 27.86
N LYS A 183 -12.23 -4.79 27.52
CA LYS A 183 -13.00 -5.29 26.37
C LYS A 183 -14.47 -5.00 26.67
N GLY A 184 -15.06 -4.00 26.01
CA GLY A 184 -16.41 -3.48 26.32
C GLY A 184 -16.48 -2.04 26.86
N HIS A 185 -15.35 -1.31 26.95
CA HIS A 185 -15.41 0.10 27.35
C HIS A 185 -16.24 0.94 26.35
N PRO A 186 -17.07 1.89 26.79
CA PRO A 186 -17.93 2.69 25.91
C PRO A 186 -17.16 3.45 24.82
N LEU A 187 -15.88 3.80 25.05
CA LEU A 187 -15.01 4.40 24.01
C LEU A 187 -14.59 3.42 22.89
N TYR A 188 -14.82 2.11 23.05
CA TYR A 188 -14.71 1.10 21.98
C TYR A 188 -16.04 0.88 21.25
N GLN A 189 -17.17 0.98 21.96
CA GLN A 189 -18.51 0.74 21.41
C GLN A 189 -19.07 1.98 20.68
N ASN A 190 -18.77 3.18 21.20
CA ASN A 190 -19.33 4.45 20.74
C ASN A 190 -18.28 5.40 20.15
N ARG A 191 -17.07 4.92 19.84
CA ARG A 191 -16.26 5.67 18.86
C ARG A 191 -17.05 5.60 17.57
N PRO A 192 -17.49 6.74 16.99
CA PRO A 192 -17.85 6.71 15.59
C PRO A 192 -16.57 6.26 14.90
N TYR A 193 -16.53 4.99 14.48
CA TYR A 193 -15.53 4.55 13.55
C TYR A 193 -15.61 5.62 12.46
N LYS A 194 -14.52 6.33 12.20
CA LYS A 194 -14.33 6.90 10.88
C LYS A 194 -14.25 5.66 9.98
N LEU A 195 -15.39 5.05 9.65
CA LEU A 195 -15.47 4.06 8.60
C LEU A 195 -14.90 4.84 7.42
N SER A 196 -13.69 4.47 7.00
CA SER A 196 -13.14 4.90 5.73
C SER A 196 -14.28 4.86 4.71
N GLY A 197 -14.42 5.87 3.85
CA GLY A 197 -15.64 6.07 3.04
C GLY A 197 -16.18 4.80 2.38
N LYS A 198 -15.30 3.87 1.99
CA LYS A 198 -15.66 2.54 1.47
C LYS A 198 -16.47 1.68 2.45
N ARG A 199 -16.09 1.62 3.72
CA ARG A 199 -16.80 0.87 4.76
C ARG A 199 -18.12 1.54 5.15
N LEU A 200 -18.18 2.88 5.15
CA LEU A 200 -19.42 3.62 5.43
C LEU A 200 -20.44 3.34 4.32
N ALA A 201 -20.01 3.41 3.06
CA ALA A 201 -20.83 3.10 1.90
C ALA A 201 -21.31 1.64 1.94
N ALA A 202 -20.44 0.68 2.27
CA ALA A 202 -20.84 -0.73 2.39
C ALA A 202 -21.88 -0.96 3.49
N LYS A 203 -21.76 -0.27 4.64
CA LYS A 203 -22.75 -0.37 5.71
C LYS A 203 -24.08 0.27 5.30
N LEU A 204 -24.07 1.47 4.71
CA LEU A 204 -25.29 2.12 4.22
C LEU A 204 -25.98 1.31 3.12
N ALA A 205 -25.20 0.66 2.24
CA ALA A 205 -25.74 -0.25 1.24
C ALA A 205 -26.38 -1.50 1.88
N ALA A 206 -25.75 -2.07 2.92
CA ALA A 206 -26.31 -3.20 3.65
C ALA A 206 -27.58 -2.82 4.43
N ASP A 207 -27.58 -1.66 5.10
CA ASP A 207 -28.75 -1.15 5.85
C ASP A 207 -29.90 -0.79 4.88
N ALA A 208 -29.60 -0.25 3.70
CA ALA A 208 -30.59 0.02 2.64
C ALA A 208 -31.15 -1.28 2.03
N ALA A 209 -30.31 -2.31 1.84
CA ALA A 209 -30.76 -3.62 1.36
C ALA A 209 -31.61 -4.37 2.38
N ALA A 210 -31.36 -4.17 3.68
CA ALA A 210 -32.16 -4.74 4.76
C ALA A 210 -33.51 -4.03 4.95
N ALA A 211 -33.63 -2.78 4.50
CA ALA A 211 -34.89 -2.04 4.47
C ALA A 211 -35.72 -2.41 3.23
N GLN A 212 -36.21 -3.66 3.16
CA GLN A 212 -37.25 -4.02 2.20
C GLN A 212 -38.60 -3.38 2.60
N PRO A 213 -39.43 -2.96 1.63
CA PRO A 213 -40.70 -2.31 1.90
C PRO A 213 -41.71 -3.34 2.43
N LEU A 214 -42.33 -3.02 3.57
CA LEU A 214 -43.51 -3.71 4.08
C LEU A 214 -44.65 -3.53 3.06
N ASP A 215 -44.85 -4.54 2.23
CA ASP A 215 -45.94 -4.61 1.27
C ASP A 215 -47.27 -4.77 2.02
N LYS A 216 -48.15 -3.79 1.81
CA LYS A 216 -49.47 -3.74 2.41
C LYS A 216 -50.43 -4.53 1.51
N SER A 217 -50.96 -5.59 2.07
CA SER A 217 -52.20 -6.25 1.65
C SER A 217 -53.28 -5.25 1.20
N ILE A 218 -53.75 -5.39 -0.04
CA ILE A 218 -55.06 -4.92 -0.49
C ILE A 218 -55.73 -6.10 -1.21
N PRO A 219 -56.88 -6.61 -0.75
CA PRO A 219 -57.66 -7.61 -1.46
C PRO A 219 -58.68 -6.91 -2.37
N ASP A 220 -58.87 -7.37 -3.60
CA ASP A 220 -60.10 -7.11 -4.35
C ASP A 220 -60.40 -8.21 -5.39
N GLU A 221 -61.71 -8.33 -5.62
CA GLU A 221 -62.53 -9.39 -6.20
C GLU A 221 -62.35 -9.76 -7.70
N PRO A 222 -63.00 -10.85 -8.18
CA PRO A 222 -62.77 -11.46 -9.49
C PRO A 222 -63.69 -10.90 -10.58
N HIS A 223 -63.18 -10.77 -11.82
CA HIS A 223 -64.03 -10.70 -13.01
C HIS A 223 -63.42 -11.42 -14.23
N GLU A 224 -64.36 -11.98 -14.99
CA GLU A 224 -64.33 -12.91 -16.13
C GLU A 224 -63.37 -12.66 -17.32
N LEU A 225 -63.09 -13.77 -18.02
CA LEU A 225 -62.39 -13.93 -19.31
C LEU A 225 -63.15 -13.32 -20.51
N PRO A 226 -62.46 -13.11 -21.64
CA PRO A 226 -62.74 -13.93 -22.83
C PRO A 226 -61.48 -14.36 -23.64
N PRO A 227 -61.61 -15.19 -24.70
CA PRO A 227 -60.64 -16.25 -24.99
C PRO A 227 -59.99 -16.20 -26.40
N ILE A 228 -59.10 -17.19 -26.64
CA ILE A 228 -58.64 -17.79 -27.92
C ILE A 228 -57.57 -17.03 -28.75
N ASN A 229 -56.39 -17.64 -28.90
CA ASN A 229 -55.89 -18.21 -30.18
C ASN A 229 -54.44 -18.72 -30.03
N GLU A 230 -54.25 -20.04 -30.14
CA GLU A 230 -52.99 -20.65 -30.61
C GLU A 230 -52.86 -20.44 -32.12
N PRO A 231 -51.62 -20.39 -32.66
CA PRO A 231 -51.23 -21.53 -33.50
C PRO A 231 -49.76 -21.97 -33.35
N ASP A 232 -49.62 -23.28 -33.17
CA ASP A 232 -48.96 -24.26 -34.05
C ASP A 232 -47.52 -24.06 -34.61
N ALA A 233 -46.74 -25.12 -34.37
CA ALA A 233 -45.65 -25.72 -35.15
C ALA A 233 -44.40 -24.91 -35.59
N SER A 234 -43.22 -25.38 -35.14
CA SER A 234 -42.35 -26.29 -35.94
C SER A 234 -40.95 -26.51 -35.28
N PRO A 235 -40.38 -27.73 -35.31
CA PRO A 235 -38.97 -28.00 -34.96
C PRO A 235 -38.12 -28.27 -36.24
N PRO A 236 -36.89 -28.83 -36.10
CA PRO A 236 -35.56 -28.20 -35.98
C PRO A 236 -34.77 -28.25 -37.31
N PRO A 237 -33.43 -28.09 -37.32
CA PRO A 237 -32.70 -29.19 -37.94
C PRO A 237 -31.39 -29.62 -37.26
N ILE A 238 -31.13 -30.90 -37.55
CA ILE A 238 -29.99 -31.77 -37.32
C ILE A 238 -28.83 -31.38 -38.24
N TYR A 239 -27.58 -31.44 -37.77
CA TYR A 239 -26.43 -31.70 -38.64
C TYR A 239 -25.49 -32.74 -38.01
N GLN A 240 -25.14 -33.73 -38.83
CA GLN A 240 -24.23 -34.84 -38.57
C GLN A 240 -22.79 -34.51 -39.01
N ASP A 241 -21.86 -35.14 -38.30
CA ASP A 241 -20.59 -35.77 -38.71
C ASP A 241 -19.58 -35.07 -39.64
N ALA A 242 -18.34 -34.99 -39.15
CA ALA A 242 -17.18 -35.48 -39.88
C ALA A 242 -16.05 -35.89 -38.91
N LEU A 243 -15.83 -37.21 -38.84
CA LEU A 243 -14.58 -37.82 -38.39
C LEU A 243 -13.48 -37.53 -39.41
N ASN A 244 -12.25 -37.25 -38.95
CA ASN A 244 -11.07 -37.72 -39.68
C ASN A 244 -9.93 -38.03 -38.70
N ASP A 245 -9.23 -39.10 -39.06
CA ASP A 245 -8.48 -40.02 -38.21
C ASP A 245 -6.97 -39.92 -38.50
N GLN A 246 -6.17 -40.66 -37.72
CA GLN A 246 -4.73 -41.02 -37.88
C GLN A 246 -3.71 -40.12 -37.15
N SER A 247 -3.11 -40.53 -36.01
CA SER A 247 -2.08 -41.59 -35.78
C SER A 247 -0.66 -41.13 -36.24
N SER A 248 0.50 -41.32 -35.60
CA SER A 248 0.97 -42.01 -34.39
C SER A 248 2.45 -41.59 -34.10
N ILE A 249 2.95 -41.93 -32.89
CA ILE A 249 4.34 -42.37 -32.55
C ILE A 249 5.46 -41.33 -32.26
N ALA A 250 5.83 -41.34 -30.98
CA ALA A 250 7.12 -41.18 -30.28
C ALA A 250 8.45 -40.95 -31.05
N ARG A 251 9.31 -40.05 -30.53
CA ARG A 251 10.57 -40.35 -29.78
C ARG A 251 11.39 -39.10 -29.46
N SER A 252 11.86 -39.03 -28.20
CA SER A 252 13.13 -38.48 -27.68
C SER A 252 13.96 -37.46 -28.49
N GLN A 253 14.29 -36.32 -27.88
CA GLN A 253 15.63 -35.95 -27.35
C GLN A 253 15.63 -34.48 -26.83
N PRO A 254 16.59 -34.08 -25.97
CA PRO A 254 16.59 -32.85 -25.19
C PRO A 254 17.41 -31.71 -25.82
N TYR A 255 17.41 -30.56 -25.12
CA TYR A 255 18.11 -29.27 -25.36
C TYR A 255 17.34 -28.19 -26.12
N ASN A 256 17.00 -27.10 -25.42
CA ASN A 256 17.44 -25.71 -25.72
C ASN A 256 16.76 -24.76 -24.73
N SER A 257 17.52 -24.13 -23.82
CA SER A 257 18.05 -22.77 -24.01
C SER A 257 16.93 -21.74 -24.18
N ILE A 258 16.39 -21.25 -23.05
CA ILE A 258 15.57 -20.04 -23.05
C ILE A 258 16.51 -18.85 -22.86
N TYR A 259 16.99 -18.35 -24.00
CA TYR A 259 17.34 -16.95 -24.15
C TYR A 259 16.11 -16.12 -23.79
N THR A 260 16.19 -15.38 -22.68
CA THR A 260 15.21 -14.35 -22.33
C THR A 260 15.38 -13.18 -23.29
N SER A 261 14.42 -13.01 -24.20
CA SER A 261 14.35 -11.84 -25.06
C SER A 261 14.17 -10.56 -24.22
N PRO A 262 14.77 -9.43 -24.62
CA PRO A 262 14.62 -8.17 -23.91
C PRO A 262 13.16 -7.71 -23.97
N ILE A 263 12.58 -7.46 -22.80
CA ILE A 263 11.25 -6.87 -22.64
C ILE A 263 11.28 -5.48 -23.28
N HIS A 264 10.67 -5.34 -24.45
CA HIS A 264 10.39 -4.07 -25.08
C HIS A 264 9.34 -3.34 -24.24
N VAL A 265 9.76 -2.41 -23.40
CA VAL A 265 8.86 -1.49 -22.70
C VAL A 265 8.44 -0.42 -23.71
N PRO A 266 7.16 -0.31 -24.09
CA PRO A 266 6.73 0.77 -24.96
C PRO A 266 6.82 2.12 -24.24
N LEU A 267 7.26 3.13 -24.99
CA LEU A 267 7.47 4.51 -24.55
C LEU A 267 6.16 5.10 -24.00
N PRO A 268 6.18 5.91 -22.91
CA PRO A 268 4.97 6.51 -22.37
C PRO A 268 4.35 7.46 -23.40
N THR A 269 3.22 7.04 -23.95
CA THR A 269 2.35 7.88 -24.78
C THR A 269 1.87 9.07 -23.95
N THR A 270 1.95 10.23 -24.59
CA THR A 270 1.52 11.53 -24.09
C THR A 270 0.11 11.48 -23.50
N PRO A 271 -0.17 12.24 -22.43
CA PRO A 271 -1.49 12.28 -21.81
C PRO A 271 -2.46 12.99 -22.75
N HIS A 272 -3.09 12.23 -23.64
CA HIS A 272 -4.30 12.66 -24.31
C HIS A 272 -5.35 12.86 -23.22
N VAL A 273 -5.76 14.11 -23.01
CA VAL A 273 -6.97 14.46 -22.28
C VAL A 273 -8.13 13.93 -23.12
N LEU A 274 -8.47 12.66 -22.92
CA LEU A 274 -9.67 12.06 -23.48
C LEU A 274 -10.87 12.72 -22.80
N ASP A 275 -11.84 13.09 -23.62
CA ASP A 275 -13.12 13.61 -23.15
C ASP A 275 -13.71 12.67 -22.08
N PRO A 276 -14.24 13.23 -20.99
CA PRO A 276 -14.68 12.44 -19.83
C PRO A 276 -15.73 11.37 -20.18
N ILE A 277 -16.49 11.56 -21.26
CA ILE A 277 -17.51 10.62 -21.74
C ILE A 277 -16.86 9.30 -22.23
N PHE A 278 -15.84 9.37 -23.09
CA PHE A 278 -15.15 8.17 -23.59
C PHE A 278 -14.41 7.42 -22.48
N ARG A 279 -14.01 8.12 -21.41
CA ARG A 279 -13.40 7.48 -20.24
C ARG A 279 -14.40 6.67 -19.43
N VAL A 280 -15.65 7.12 -19.34
CA VAL A 280 -16.72 6.38 -18.64
C VAL A 280 -17.06 5.10 -19.41
N GLU A 281 -17.27 5.19 -20.72
CA GLU A 281 -17.55 4.01 -21.56
C GLU A 281 -16.41 2.96 -21.50
N SER A 282 -15.16 3.42 -21.53
CA SER A 282 -14.00 2.53 -21.39
C SER A 282 -13.98 1.82 -20.02
N LEU A 283 -14.35 2.51 -18.95
CA LEU A 283 -14.39 1.92 -17.60
C LEU A 283 -15.57 0.97 -17.43
N GLU A 284 -16.72 1.26 -18.04
CA GLU A 284 -17.87 0.36 -18.04
C GLU A 284 -17.56 -0.93 -18.79
N LYS A 285 -16.88 -0.84 -19.94
CA LYS A 285 -16.41 -2.01 -20.69
C LYS A 285 -15.39 -2.83 -19.90
N GLU A 286 -14.44 -2.18 -19.23
CA GLU A 286 -13.47 -2.85 -18.37
C GLU A 286 -14.15 -3.56 -17.18
N ASN A 287 -15.11 -2.90 -16.54
CA ASN A 287 -15.90 -3.50 -15.46
C ASN A 287 -16.73 -4.70 -15.93
N GLY A 288 -17.31 -4.63 -17.13
CA GLY A 288 -18.01 -5.75 -17.76
C GLY A 288 -17.10 -6.96 -17.93
N MET A 289 -15.93 -6.77 -18.54
CA MET A 289 -14.94 -7.85 -18.72
C MET A 289 -14.47 -8.46 -17.40
N LEU A 290 -14.29 -7.64 -16.35
CA LEU A 290 -13.92 -8.13 -15.02
C LEU A 290 -15.05 -8.94 -14.37
N HIS A 291 -16.30 -8.53 -14.58
CA HIS A 291 -17.46 -9.26 -14.08
C HIS A 291 -17.59 -10.63 -14.76
N ASP A 292 -17.46 -10.70 -16.08
CA ASP A 292 -17.49 -11.95 -16.85
C ASP A 292 -16.38 -12.90 -16.41
N ARG A 293 -15.16 -12.38 -16.20
CA ARG A 293 -14.04 -13.17 -15.70
C ARG A 293 -14.29 -13.74 -14.30
N LEU A 294 -14.93 -12.98 -13.43
CA LEU A 294 -15.28 -13.42 -12.07
C LEU A 294 -16.34 -14.52 -12.12
N GLN A 295 -17.37 -14.37 -12.96
CA GLN A 295 -18.37 -15.43 -13.18
C GLN A 295 -17.75 -16.72 -13.73
N GLN A 296 -16.78 -16.59 -14.65
CA GLN A 296 -16.06 -17.75 -15.18
C GLN A 296 -15.27 -18.48 -14.09
N GLN A 297 -14.59 -17.76 -13.20
CA GLN A 297 -13.87 -18.35 -12.07
C GLN A 297 -14.81 -19.03 -11.07
N ASP A 298 -15.96 -18.44 -10.78
CA ASP A 298 -16.96 -19.05 -9.90
C ASP A 298 -17.53 -20.34 -10.50
N ALA A 299 -17.80 -20.37 -11.80
CA ALA A 299 -18.22 -21.57 -12.51
C ALA A 299 -17.15 -22.68 -12.47
N GLU A 300 -15.88 -22.33 -12.65
CA GLU A 300 -14.77 -23.28 -12.54
C GLU A 300 -14.64 -23.86 -11.13
N ILE A 301 -14.77 -23.02 -10.09
CA ILE A 301 -14.75 -23.45 -8.69
C ILE A 301 -15.93 -24.41 -8.40
N GLN A 302 -17.13 -24.10 -8.90
CA GLN A 302 -18.30 -24.98 -8.73
C GLN A 302 -18.08 -26.32 -9.41
N HIS A 303 -17.55 -26.32 -10.64
CA HIS A 303 -17.21 -27.54 -11.37
C HIS A 303 -16.19 -28.40 -10.60
N MET A 304 -15.13 -27.79 -10.06
CA MET A 304 -14.14 -28.51 -9.25
C MET A 304 -14.74 -29.10 -7.97
N ARG A 305 -15.66 -28.38 -7.30
CA ARG A 305 -16.36 -28.89 -6.11
C ARG A 305 -17.24 -30.08 -6.46
N GLN A 306 -17.94 -30.03 -7.59
CA GLN A 306 -18.78 -31.13 -8.05
C GLN A 306 -17.94 -32.36 -8.40
N ALA A 307 -16.85 -32.18 -9.14
CA ALA A 307 -15.91 -33.26 -9.46
C ALA A 307 -15.31 -33.90 -8.19
N TYR A 308 -14.99 -33.09 -7.17
CA TYR A 308 -14.54 -33.59 -5.88
C TYR A 308 -15.62 -34.42 -5.17
N HIS A 309 -16.88 -33.95 -5.16
CA HIS A 309 -17.98 -34.71 -4.57
C HIS A 309 -18.24 -36.04 -5.29
N ASP A 310 -18.18 -36.05 -6.62
CA ASP A 310 -18.33 -37.27 -7.42
C ASP A 310 -17.20 -38.28 -7.14
N LEU A 311 -15.97 -37.80 -7.03
CA LEU A 311 -14.82 -38.64 -6.66
C LEU A 311 -15.02 -39.23 -5.25
N MET A 312 -15.42 -38.41 -4.28
CA MET A 312 -15.68 -38.85 -2.92
C MET A 312 -16.84 -39.85 -2.84
N ALA A 313 -17.88 -39.68 -3.66
CA ALA A 313 -18.97 -40.65 -3.78
C ALA A 313 -18.44 -41.99 -4.31
N ARG A 314 -17.67 -41.99 -5.40
CA ARG A 314 -17.07 -43.21 -5.97
C ARG A 314 -16.17 -43.95 -4.96
N LEU A 315 -15.36 -43.22 -4.20
CA LEU A 315 -14.50 -43.82 -3.16
C LEU A 315 -15.31 -44.46 -2.03
N LYS A 316 -16.45 -43.87 -1.63
CA LYS A 316 -17.35 -44.48 -0.64
C LYS A 316 -17.98 -45.78 -1.14
N TYR A 317 -18.35 -45.85 -2.41
CA TYR A 317 -18.91 -47.07 -3.01
C TYR A 317 -17.86 -48.17 -3.26
N ALA A 318 -16.58 -47.82 -3.42
CA ALA A 318 -15.50 -48.78 -3.66
C ALA A 318 -15.00 -49.49 -2.39
N ASN A 319 -15.42 -49.07 -1.19
CA ASN A 319 -15.02 -49.69 0.09
C ASN A 319 -16.23 -49.89 1.04
N PRO A 320 -17.21 -50.74 0.69
CA PRO A 320 -18.34 -51.02 1.57
C PRO A 320 -17.97 -51.88 2.79
N ASP A 321 -16.86 -52.62 2.75
CA ASP A 321 -16.57 -53.69 3.73
C ASP A 321 -15.53 -53.34 4.82
N ASN A 322 -15.10 -52.08 4.94
CA ASN A 322 -14.27 -51.67 6.09
C ASN A 322 -15.16 -51.38 7.34
N HIS A 323 -15.92 -52.39 7.76
CA HIS A 323 -16.37 -52.51 9.15
C HIS A 323 -15.16 -52.92 9.98
N TYR A 324 -14.47 -51.94 10.58
CA TYR A 324 -13.54 -52.24 11.66
C TYR A 324 -14.37 -52.76 12.85
N PRO A 325 -14.15 -54.01 13.31
CA PRO A 325 -14.80 -54.49 14.52
C PRO A 325 -14.23 -53.69 15.71
N THR A 326 -15.14 -53.10 16.48
CA THR A 326 -14.90 -52.34 17.71
C THR A 326 -14.30 -53.18 18.83
#